data_AF-A0A972EJE0-F1
#
_entry.id   AF-A0A972EJE0-F1
#
_cell.length_a   1.000
_cell.length_b   1.000
_cell.length_c   1.000
_cell.angle_alpha   90.00
_cell.angle_beta   90.00
_cell.angle_gamma   90.00
#
_symmetry.space_group_name_H-M   'P 1'
#
loop_
_entity.id
_entity.type
_entity.pdbx_description
1 polymer ?
#
loop_
_entity_poly.entity_id
_entity_poly.type
_entity_poly.pdbx_seq_one_letter_code
_entity_poly.pdbx_strand_id
1 'polypeptide(L)'
;MKSIGKRSTIWMLIILLIITSLSVSCTQKKSSSPLSGDKVIEASNAKETLKIVSGSENKILEPILNQFSKEKKINIVIDYKGSLDIMRLLEADVVEYDAVWPASSLWISVGDSRHRVKHMQSTSITPIVFGIRHSLAEQLGFIGRDVKVSEILQAIEKKQLKFTMTSATQSNSGASAYIGFIYALLGNPDIITSEDLDNPALKQDLTNLLSGVERSSGSSDWLKDLFLAGNFDAMVNYEALVISANQTLEKEKRETLYAIYPVDGLMIADSPLGFISQNGVKNRDEKSKEESFLELQKYLMSDKVQAEIQKTGRRTGYSGVDASNKNIFRADWGIDTNRILSTINMPKSDVLLKALNAYQSEFKKPGYNVYVLDFSGSMSGDGHEQLMAALEQVMKRDLAAKNFLQASDNEINRVILFNDSIIFDKTSKGSKEFEDVFGKIKKVFPQNGTALYTTTIKALNDLKSVDFSQYSPAILLLTDGKNNGIDSLRDLKRFYEDNGFSVPIFSILFGDADDQELEQIAEFSKARVFDGRKDLINAFKSVRGYN
;
A
#
# COMPACT_ATOMS: atom_id res chain seq x y z
N MET A 1 62.97 3.60 62.99
CA MET A 1 63.45 4.49 64.07
C MET A 1 62.87 5.89 63.86
N LYS A 2 62.15 6.41 64.86
CA LYS A 2 61.96 7.82 65.32
C LYS A 2 62.14 8.95 64.29
N SER A 3 61.41 10.07 64.23
CA SER A 3 60.45 10.74 65.10
C SER A 3 60.12 12.10 64.46
N ILE A 4 58.84 12.41 64.23
CA ILE A 4 58.13 13.64 64.62
C ILE A 4 58.87 15.00 64.64
N GLY A 5 58.31 15.96 63.87
CA GLY A 5 58.09 17.37 64.24
C GLY A 5 59.16 18.38 63.80
N LYS A 6 58.88 19.66 63.49
CA LYS A 6 57.64 20.47 63.40
C LYS A 6 58.06 21.87 62.86
N ARG A 7 57.14 22.60 62.21
CA ARG A 7 57.01 24.09 62.05
C ARG A 7 57.68 24.80 60.86
N SER A 8 56.86 25.36 59.96
CA SER A 8 56.48 26.80 59.91
C SER A 8 55.60 27.07 58.66
N THR A 9 54.28 27.29 58.78
CA THR A 9 53.57 28.60 58.70
C THR A 9 54.06 29.56 57.60
N ILE A 10 53.15 29.99 56.69
CA ILE A 10 52.69 31.37 56.40
C ILE A 10 51.84 31.35 55.08
N TRP A 11 50.74 32.12 55.06
CA TRP A 11 49.76 32.45 53.98
C TRP A 11 48.50 31.57 53.81
N MET A 12 47.46 31.87 54.60
CA MET A 12 46.07 31.69 54.17
C MET A 12 45.16 32.70 54.90
N LEU A 13 44.87 33.82 54.23
CA LEU A 13 43.87 34.80 54.65
C LEU A 13 43.50 35.60 53.41
N ILE A 14 42.32 35.32 52.84
CA ILE A 14 41.42 36.24 52.12
C ILE A 14 40.30 35.39 51.47
N ILE A 15 39.06 35.86 51.68
CA ILE A 15 37.77 35.39 51.13
C ILE A 15 37.02 34.36 51.98
N LEU A 16 36.41 34.88 53.05
CA LEU A 16 35.13 34.42 53.56
C LEU A 16 34.20 35.65 53.55
N LEU A 17 33.35 35.81 52.53
CA LEU A 17 32.06 36.52 52.63
C LEU A 17 31.25 36.35 51.34
N ILE A 18 29.93 36.22 51.51
CA ILE A 18 28.85 36.10 50.50
C ILE A 18 28.52 34.66 50.07
N ILE A 19 27.84 33.96 50.96
CA ILE A 19 26.89 32.90 50.62
C ILE A 19 25.50 33.50 50.81
N THR A 20 24.81 33.84 49.72
CA THR A 20 23.34 33.98 49.66
C THR A 20 22.86 33.84 48.21
N SER A 21 21.94 32.87 48.03
CA SER A 21 20.87 32.79 47.02
C SER A 21 21.22 32.88 45.52
N LEU A 22 21.14 31.73 44.84
CA LEU A 22 20.40 31.58 43.58
C LEU A 22 20.11 30.09 43.35
N SER A 23 18.97 29.64 43.90
CA SER A 23 18.32 28.39 43.54
C SER A 23 17.78 28.50 42.11
N VAL A 24 18.61 28.17 41.12
CA VAL A 24 18.11 27.84 39.79
C VAL A 24 17.59 26.42 39.85
N SER A 25 16.27 26.27 39.90
CA SER A 25 15.62 25.00 39.59
C SER A 25 16.02 24.60 38.18
N CYS A 26 16.98 23.69 38.06
CA CYS A 26 17.17 22.89 36.86
C CYS A 26 15.91 22.02 36.69
N THR A 27 14.91 22.57 36.02
CA THR A 27 13.89 21.76 35.36
C THR A 27 14.63 20.97 34.29
N GLN A 28 15.03 19.75 34.61
CA GLN A 28 15.35 18.73 33.62
C GLN A 28 14.09 18.55 32.78
N LYS A 29 13.99 19.30 31.67
CA LYS A 29 13.22 18.86 30.51
C LYS A 29 13.81 17.49 30.17
N LYS A 30 13.13 16.42 30.57
CA LYS A 30 13.31 15.11 29.95
C LYS A 30 13.17 15.37 28.46
N SER A 31 14.27 15.32 27.73
CA SER A 31 14.24 15.28 26.28
C SER A 31 13.61 13.94 25.92
N SER A 32 12.28 13.92 25.82
CA SER A 32 11.57 12.83 25.19
C SER A 32 12.13 12.70 23.78
N SER A 33 12.62 11.52 23.42
CA SER A 33 12.94 11.21 22.03
C SER A 33 11.77 11.65 21.13
N PRO A 34 12.03 12.27 19.97
CA PRO A 34 10.96 12.70 19.08
C PRO A 34 10.06 11.52 18.74
N LEU A 35 8.75 11.75 18.74
CA LEU A 35 7.79 10.75 18.27
C LEU A 35 8.10 10.42 16.81
N SER A 36 8.01 9.14 16.45
CA SER A 36 8.30 8.66 15.10
C SER A 36 7.20 7.71 14.65
N GLY A 37 6.78 7.91 13.41
CA GLY A 37 5.81 7.13 12.65
C GLY A 37 5.56 7.83 11.31
N ASP A 38 4.81 7.21 10.40
CA ASP A 38 4.50 7.82 9.10
C ASP A 38 3.80 9.17 9.23
N LYS A 39 2.91 9.30 10.24
CA LYS A 39 2.27 10.55 10.61
C LYS A 39 2.35 10.79 12.11
N VAL A 40 2.83 11.97 12.48
CA VAL A 40 2.85 12.45 13.87
C VAL A 40 1.96 13.70 13.97
N ILE A 41 0.99 13.66 14.87
CA ILE A 41 0.07 14.75 15.19
C ILE A 41 0.26 15.09 16.66
N GLU A 42 0.91 16.23 16.92
CA GLU A 42 1.23 16.67 18.28
C GLU A 42 0.28 17.76 18.77
N ALA A 43 -0.10 17.67 20.04
CA ALA A 43 -0.82 18.71 20.76
C ALA A 43 0.08 19.35 21.82
N SER A 44 -0.02 20.68 21.97
CA SER A 44 0.64 21.39 23.06
C SER A 44 0.12 20.88 24.42
N ASN A 45 1.04 20.54 25.32
CA ASN A 45 0.75 19.95 26.64
C ASN A 45 -0.07 18.64 26.54
N ALA A 46 0.27 17.77 25.60
CA ALA A 46 -0.38 16.48 25.47
C ALA A 46 -0.27 15.64 26.76
N LYS A 47 -1.40 15.08 27.18
CA LYS A 47 -1.50 14.21 28.37
C LYS A 47 -1.10 12.77 28.07
N GLU A 48 -1.23 12.34 26.82
CA GLU A 48 -1.00 10.96 26.38
C GLU A 48 -0.65 10.93 24.88
N THR A 49 -0.08 9.83 24.41
CA THR A 49 0.16 9.54 22.99
C THR A 49 -0.48 8.21 22.59
N LEU A 50 -1.29 8.17 21.54
CA LEU A 50 -1.82 6.94 20.96
C LEU A 50 -1.01 6.56 19.72
N LYS A 51 -0.49 5.32 19.71
CA LYS A 51 0.11 4.71 18.51
C LYS A 51 -0.92 3.87 17.77
N ILE A 52 -1.18 4.18 16.51
CA ILE A 52 -2.21 3.54 15.70
C ILE A 52 -1.55 2.91 14.48
N VAL A 53 -1.77 1.61 14.26
CA VAL A 53 -1.49 0.99 12.96
C VAL A 53 -2.75 1.09 12.11
N SER A 54 -2.65 1.68 10.91
CA SER A 54 -3.83 2.02 10.09
C SER A 54 -3.67 1.61 8.63
N GLY A 55 -4.77 1.31 7.96
CA GLY A 55 -4.80 1.20 6.50
C GLY A 55 -4.58 2.57 5.86
N SER A 56 -3.90 2.61 4.72
CA SER A 56 -3.65 3.87 3.99
C SER A 56 -4.94 4.62 3.61
N GLU A 57 -6.05 3.90 3.50
CA GLU A 57 -7.39 4.41 3.23
C GLU A 57 -7.89 5.44 4.25
N ASN A 58 -7.32 5.45 5.46
CA ASN A 58 -7.70 6.38 6.52
C ASN A 58 -6.88 7.68 6.51
N LYS A 59 -5.87 7.82 5.63
CA LYS A 59 -5.05 9.04 5.48
C LYS A 59 -5.89 10.30 5.26
N ILE A 60 -6.97 10.17 4.49
CA ILE A 60 -7.88 11.30 4.20
C ILE A 60 -8.56 11.86 5.46
N LEU A 61 -8.57 11.11 6.57
CA LEU A 61 -9.15 11.50 7.84
C LEU A 61 -8.14 12.19 8.78
N GLU A 62 -6.87 12.33 8.39
CA GLU A 62 -5.85 13.05 9.17
C GLU A 62 -6.28 14.47 9.60
N PRO A 63 -6.98 15.28 8.77
CA PRO A 63 -7.47 16.58 9.22
C PRO A 63 -8.43 16.50 10.43
N ILE A 64 -9.25 15.45 10.51
CA ILE A 64 -10.15 15.20 11.65
C ILE A 64 -9.34 14.82 12.89
N LEU A 65 -8.32 13.97 12.73
CA LEU A 65 -7.41 13.59 13.82
C LEU A 65 -6.59 14.78 14.34
N ASN A 66 -6.22 15.72 13.46
CA ASN A 66 -5.56 16.97 13.86
C ASN A 66 -6.47 17.83 14.76
N GLN A 67 -7.76 17.89 14.46
CA GLN A 67 -8.73 18.62 15.30
C GLN A 67 -8.91 17.92 16.65
N PHE A 68 -9.12 16.60 16.63
CA PHE A 68 -9.19 15.80 17.84
C PHE A 68 -7.99 16.02 18.76
N SER A 69 -6.77 15.89 18.23
CA SER A 69 -5.54 16.01 19.00
C SER A 69 -5.45 17.38 19.70
N LYS A 70 -5.76 18.46 18.97
CA LYS A 70 -5.77 19.83 19.50
C LYS A 70 -6.80 20.03 20.61
N GLU A 71 -8.00 19.47 20.46
CA GLU A 71 -9.11 19.61 21.41
C GLU A 71 -8.89 18.76 22.66
N LYS A 72 -8.44 17.51 22.51
CA LYS A 72 -8.35 16.53 23.60
C LYS A 72 -6.98 16.44 24.25
N LYS A 73 -5.99 17.12 23.69
CA LYS A 73 -4.59 17.12 24.15
C LYS A 73 -4.00 15.69 24.15
N ILE A 74 -4.28 14.93 23.10
CA ILE A 74 -3.76 13.57 22.91
C ILE A 74 -2.94 13.58 21.62
N ASN A 75 -1.67 13.19 21.69
CA ASN A 75 -0.86 13.00 20.50
C ASN A 75 -1.32 11.75 19.76
N ILE A 76 -1.28 11.78 18.43
CA ILE A 76 -1.54 10.62 17.59
C ILE A 76 -0.29 10.34 16.75
N VAL A 77 0.17 9.10 16.79
CA VAL A 77 1.22 8.57 15.91
C VAL A 77 0.58 7.47 15.07
N ILE A 78 0.70 7.56 13.75
CA ILE A 78 0.12 6.59 12.82
C ILE A 78 1.22 6.00 11.96
N ASP A 79 1.24 4.67 11.86
CA ASP A 79 1.96 3.96 10.81
C ASP A 79 0.97 3.34 9.86
N TYR A 80 1.13 3.63 8.57
CA TYR A 80 0.27 3.10 7.53
C TYR A 80 0.85 1.80 6.99
N LYS A 81 0.05 0.74 7.00
CA LYS A 81 0.46 -0.59 6.55
C LYS A 81 -0.55 -1.20 5.60
N GLY A 82 -0.06 -2.05 4.70
CA GLY A 82 -0.91 -2.89 3.86
C GLY A 82 -1.70 -3.86 4.71
N SER A 83 -2.83 -4.36 4.18
CA SER A 83 -3.77 -5.13 4.98
C SER A 83 -3.19 -6.46 5.47
N LEU A 84 -2.37 -7.13 4.66
CA LEU A 84 -1.62 -8.32 5.08
C LEU A 84 -0.57 -8.01 6.15
N ASP A 85 0.08 -6.85 6.09
CA ASP A 85 1.06 -6.46 7.10
C ASP A 85 0.38 -6.19 8.44
N ILE A 86 -0.80 -5.57 8.44
CA ILE A 86 -1.63 -5.39 9.64
C ILE A 86 -2.03 -6.76 10.22
N MET A 87 -2.51 -7.67 9.36
CA MET A 87 -2.88 -9.03 9.77
C MET A 87 -1.70 -9.74 10.47
N ARG A 88 -0.53 -9.80 9.84
CA ARG A 88 0.68 -10.43 10.43
C ARG A 88 1.16 -9.74 11.69
N LEU A 89 1.07 -8.41 11.73
CA LEU A 89 1.41 -7.64 12.91
C LEU A 89 0.53 -8.02 14.10
N LEU A 90 -0.76 -8.29 13.88
CA LEU A 90 -1.67 -8.74 14.94
C LEU A 90 -1.39 -10.19 15.41
N GLU A 91 -0.82 -11.04 14.55
CA GLU A 91 -0.39 -12.41 14.91
C GLU A 91 0.83 -12.43 15.85
N ALA A 92 1.62 -11.36 15.86
CA ALA A 92 2.89 -11.28 16.58
C ALA A 92 2.74 -11.40 18.10
N ASP A 93 3.80 -11.86 18.76
CA ASP A 93 3.84 -11.95 20.22
C ASP A 93 3.68 -10.60 20.91
N VAL A 94 4.34 -9.59 20.34
CA VAL A 94 4.31 -8.21 20.80
C VAL A 94 3.80 -7.33 19.66
N VAL A 95 2.81 -6.50 19.98
CA VAL A 95 2.21 -5.54 19.07
C VAL A 95 2.49 -4.14 19.61
N GLU A 96 3.41 -3.41 19.00
CA GLU A 96 3.90 -2.12 19.53
C GLU A 96 2.92 -0.93 19.33
N TYR A 97 1.63 -1.23 19.15
CA TYR A 97 0.57 -0.28 18.86
C TYR A 97 -0.52 -0.32 19.94
N ASP A 98 -1.19 0.81 20.11
CA ASP A 98 -2.32 0.96 21.03
C ASP A 98 -3.67 0.67 20.36
N ALA A 99 -3.77 0.93 19.05
CA ALA A 99 -4.98 0.73 18.27
C ALA A 99 -4.68 0.22 16.86
N VAL A 100 -5.66 -0.46 16.28
CA VAL A 100 -5.65 -0.93 14.89
C VAL A 100 -6.84 -0.34 14.14
N TRP A 101 -6.60 0.18 12.94
CA TRP A 101 -7.62 0.80 12.09
C TRP A 101 -7.45 0.39 10.61
N PRO A 102 -7.68 -0.89 10.27
CA PRO A 102 -7.55 -1.37 8.90
C PRO A 102 -8.74 -0.90 8.06
N ALA A 103 -8.64 -1.09 6.73
CA ALA A 103 -9.75 -0.81 5.82
C ALA A 103 -10.94 -1.78 5.98
N SER A 104 -10.69 -2.99 6.50
CA SER A 104 -11.74 -4.00 6.72
C SER A 104 -11.49 -4.82 8.00
N SER A 105 -12.57 -5.18 8.69
CA SER A 105 -12.59 -6.13 9.81
C SER A 105 -12.04 -7.52 9.44
N LEU A 106 -12.07 -7.89 8.16
CA LEU A 106 -11.46 -9.10 7.63
C LEU A 106 -10.06 -9.35 8.19
N TRP A 107 -9.21 -8.32 8.18
CA TRP A 107 -7.80 -8.45 8.54
C TRP A 107 -7.58 -8.61 10.04
N ILE A 108 -8.52 -8.13 10.86
CA ILE A 108 -8.53 -8.36 12.31
C ILE A 108 -8.99 -9.79 12.58
N SER A 109 -10.07 -10.25 11.94
CA SER A 109 -10.59 -11.62 12.13
C SER A 109 -9.56 -12.70 11.80
N VAL A 110 -8.70 -12.43 10.81
CA VAL A 110 -7.63 -13.35 10.42
C VAL A 110 -6.39 -13.19 11.30
N GLY A 111 -5.97 -11.96 11.58
CA GLY A 111 -4.71 -11.68 12.28
C GLY A 111 -4.76 -11.76 13.81
N ASP A 112 -5.88 -11.36 14.43
CA ASP A 112 -6.02 -11.32 15.90
C ASP A 112 -6.40 -12.70 16.48
N SER A 113 -5.54 -13.69 16.24
CA SER A 113 -5.68 -15.05 16.76
C SER A 113 -5.69 -15.15 18.29
N ARG A 114 -5.29 -14.08 18.99
CA ARG A 114 -5.23 -14.00 20.46
C ARG A 114 -6.35 -13.16 21.07
N HIS A 115 -7.29 -12.67 20.26
CA HIS A 115 -8.44 -11.88 20.69
C HIS A 115 -8.06 -10.65 21.55
N ARG A 116 -7.01 -9.95 21.15
CA ARG A 116 -6.48 -8.75 21.81
C ARG A 116 -7.27 -7.51 21.47
N VAL A 117 -7.88 -7.47 20.28
CA VAL A 117 -8.60 -6.31 19.78
C VAL A 117 -9.97 -6.22 20.44
N LYS A 118 -10.23 -5.10 21.11
CA LYS A 118 -11.48 -4.80 21.82
C LYS A 118 -12.09 -3.50 21.33
N HIS A 119 -13.35 -3.26 21.73
CA HIS A 119 -14.09 -2.04 21.38
C HIS A 119 -14.14 -1.78 19.88
N MET A 120 -14.24 -2.83 19.05
CA MET A 120 -14.27 -2.63 17.61
C MET A 120 -15.52 -1.85 17.20
N GLN A 121 -15.30 -0.77 16.44
CA GLN A 121 -16.39 0.03 15.88
C GLN A 121 -16.04 0.52 14.48
N SER A 122 -16.96 0.30 13.53
CA SER A 122 -16.85 0.84 12.17
C SER A 122 -16.94 2.36 12.21
N THR A 123 -15.88 3.04 11.75
CA THR A 123 -15.87 4.51 11.68
C THR A 123 -16.52 5.04 10.41
N SER A 124 -16.53 4.22 9.35
CA SER A 124 -17.05 4.56 8.03
C SER A 124 -17.19 3.31 7.18
N ILE A 125 -18.08 3.36 6.19
CA ILE A 125 -18.35 2.27 5.27
C ILE A 125 -18.15 2.74 3.83
N THR A 126 -17.52 1.92 2.99
CA THR A 126 -17.47 2.14 1.54
C THR A 126 -17.58 0.80 0.79
N PRO A 127 -18.59 0.62 -0.07
CA PRO A 127 -18.69 -0.55 -0.96
C PRO A 127 -17.52 -0.60 -1.96
N ILE A 128 -17.20 -1.79 -2.45
CA ILE A 128 -16.36 -1.99 -3.64
C ILE A 128 -17.26 -2.02 -4.86
N VAL A 129 -16.98 -1.17 -5.84
CA VAL A 129 -17.81 -0.98 -7.04
C VAL A 129 -16.96 -1.03 -8.29
N PHE A 130 -17.61 -1.27 -9.43
CA PHE A 130 -17.04 -0.99 -10.75
C PHE A 130 -17.40 0.45 -11.13
N GLY A 131 -16.44 1.36 -11.12
CA GLY A 131 -16.58 2.66 -11.76
C GLY A 131 -16.28 2.53 -13.25
N ILE A 132 -17.30 2.51 -14.10
CA ILE A 132 -17.17 2.34 -15.56
C ILE A 132 -17.42 3.69 -16.22
N ARG A 133 -16.67 4.09 -17.26
CA ARG A 133 -16.98 5.31 -18.03
C ARG A 133 -18.45 5.33 -18.42
N HIS A 134 -19.11 6.46 -18.21
CA HIS A 134 -20.57 6.55 -18.32
C HIS A 134 -21.10 6.07 -19.69
N SER A 135 -20.50 6.51 -20.79
CA SER A 135 -20.85 6.09 -22.16
C SER A 135 -20.67 4.58 -22.37
N LEU A 136 -19.65 3.98 -21.78
CA LEU A 136 -19.44 2.54 -21.87
C LEU A 136 -20.45 1.77 -21.01
N ALA A 137 -20.78 2.26 -19.82
CA ALA A 137 -21.83 1.68 -18.99
C ALA A 137 -23.19 1.72 -19.70
N GLU A 138 -23.47 2.80 -20.44
CA GLU A 138 -24.66 2.92 -21.29
C GLU A 138 -24.64 1.92 -22.45
N GLN A 139 -23.51 1.83 -23.17
CA GLN A 139 -23.33 0.89 -24.28
C GLN A 139 -23.48 -0.58 -23.85
N LEU A 140 -23.00 -0.93 -22.65
CA LEU A 140 -23.15 -2.26 -22.06
C LEU A 140 -24.56 -2.51 -21.49
N GLY A 141 -25.40 -1.47 -21.43
CA GLY A 141 -26.75 -1.56 -20.86
C GLY A 141 -26.75 -1.78 -19.35
N PHE A 142 -25.76 -1.26 -18.63
CA PHE A 142 -25.59 -1.43 -17.19
C PHE A 142 -26.22 -0.32 -16.35
N ILE A 143 -26.60 0.81 -16.97
CA ILE A 143 -27.16 1.97 -16.27
C ILE A 143 -28.56 1.66 -15.72
N GLY A 144 -28.83 2.09 -14.48
CA GLY A 144 -30.16 2.12 -13.88
C GLY A 144 -30.77 0.76 -13.51
N ARG A 145 -30.00 -0.34 -13.53
CA ARG A 145 -30.48 -1.68 -13.18
C ARG A 145 -29.46 -2.49 -12.36
N ASP A 146 -29.91 -3.62 -11.87
CA ASP A 146 -29.06 -4.63 -11.26
C ASP A 146 -28.18 -5.31 -12.31
N VAL A 147 -26.90 -5.46 -12.00
CA VAL A 147 -25.87 -6.10 -12.83
C VAL A 147 -25.21 -7.21 -12.01
N LYS A 148 -24.98 -8.37 -12.64
CA LYS A 148 -24.24 -9.49 -12.03
C LYS A 148 -22.78 -9.54 -12.45
N VAL A 149 -21.92 -10.15 -11.63
CA VAL A 149 -20.52 -10.44 -11.98
C VAL A 149 -20.43 -11.28 -13.26
N SER A 150 -21.37 -12.20 -13.48
CA SER A 150 -21.44 -12.99 -14.72
C SER A 150 -21.68 -12.15 -15.98
N GLU A 151 -22.40 -11.02 -15.88
CA GLU A 151 -22.59 -10.10 -17.01
C GLU A 151 -21.32 -9.29 -17.29
N ILE A 152 -20.59 -8.91 -16.24
CA ILE A 152 -19.27 -8.26 -16.34
C ILE A 152 -18.27 -9.21 -16.99
N LEU A 153 -18.25 -10.49 -16.57
CA LEU A 153 -17.44 -11.54 -17.19
C LEU A 153 -17.75 -11.67 -18.69
N GLN A 154 -19.04 -11.71 -19.09
CA GLN A 154 -19.42 -11.77 -20.50
C GLN A 154 -18.93 -10.55 -21.30
N ALA A 155 -18.96 -9.35 -20.72
CA ALA A 155 -18.43 -8.15 -21.37
C ALA A 155 -16.90 -8.24 -21.57
N ILE A 156 -16.17 -8.79 -20.60
CA ILE A 156 -14.72 -9.04 -20.69
C ILE A 156 -14.40 -10.08 -21.76
N GLU A 157 -15.12 -11.21 -21.79
CA GLU A 157 -14.94 -12.27 -22.79
C GLU A 157 -15.21 -11.78 -24.22
N LYS A 158 -16.18 -10.89 -24.39
CA LYS A 158 -16.46 -10.20 -25.66
C LYS A 158 -15.46 -9.09 -25.98
N LYS A 159 -14.46 -8.85 -25.13
CA LYS A 159 -13.46 -7.76 -25.24
C LYS A 159 -14.08 -6.35 -25.27
N GLN A 160 -15.25 -6.20 -24.66
CA GLN A 160 -15.99 -4.93 -24.58
C GLN A 160 -15.68 -4.15 -23.31
N LEU A 161 -15.09 -4.81 -22.31
CA LEU A 161 -14.72 -4.19 -21.04
C LEU A 161 -13.32 -4.66 -20.62
N LYS A 162 -12.44 -3.69 -20.37
CA LYS A 162 -11.25 -3.88 -19.54
C LYS A 162 -11.38 -3.05 -18.28
N PHE A 163 -10.60 -3.38 -17.27
CA PHE A 163 -10.61 -2.61 -16.04
C PHE A 163 -9.24 -2.57 -15.38
N THR A 164 -9.05 -1.60 -14.50
CA THR A 164 -7.94 -1.56 -13.56
C THR A 164 -8.44 -1.98 -12.19
N MET A 165 -7.60 -2.67 -11.43
CA MET A 165 -7.90 -3.04 -10.04
C MET A 165 -6.63 -3.00 -9.20
N THR A 166 -6.78 -3.08 -7.89
CA THR A 166 -5.63 -3.28 -7.01
C THR A 166 -5.33 -4.78 -6.85
N SER A 167 -4.11 -5.13 -6.47
CA SER A 167 -3.71 -6.52 -6.23
C SER A 167 -4.46 -7.09 -5.02
N ALA A 168 -4.97 -8.32 -5.16
CA ALA A 168 -5.67 -9.02 -4.08
C ALA A 168 -4.74 -9.38 -2.90
N THR A 169 -3.44 -9.50 -3.14
CA THR A 169 -2.46 -9.82 -2.10
C THR A 169 -1.80 -8.59 -1.50
N GLN A 170 -2.05 -7.39 -2.00
CA GLN A 170 -1.36 -6.18 -1.52
C GLN A 170 -2.31 -5.09 -1.03
N SER A 171 -3.61 -5.21 -1.29
CA SER A 171 -4.60 -4.20 -0.94
C SER A 171 -5.92 -4.82 -0.46
N ASN A 172 -6.63 -4.10 0.40
CA ASN A 172 -7.95 -4.51 0.84
C ASN A 172 -9.01 -4.48 -0.27
N SER A 173 -9.01 -3.44 -1.12
CA SER A 173 -9.98 -3.32 -2.22
C SER A 173 -9.83 -4.46 -3.23
N GLY A 174 -8.59 -4.86 -3.56
CA GLY A 174 -8.30 -5.96 -4.46
C GLY A 174 -8.70 -7.30 -3.85
N ALA A 175 -8.38 -7.51 -2.56
CA ALA A 175 -8.75 -8.72 -1.85
C ALA A 175 -10.28 -8.85 -1.79
N SER A 176 -10.95 -7.77 -1.42
CA SER A 176 -12.42 -7.68 -1.35
C SER A 176 -13.06 -7.95 -2.70
N ALA A 177 -12.61 -7.30 -3.77
CA ALA A 177 -13.11 -7.54 -5.13
C ALA A 177 -12.94 -9.01 -5.55
N TYR A 178 -11.74 -9.58 -5.33
CA TYR A 178 -11.44 -10.95 -5.71
C TYR A 178 -12.28 -11.99 -4.93
N ILE A 179 -12.45 -11.82 -3.62
CA ILE A 179 -13.35 -12.68 -2.83
C ILE A 179 -14.80 -12.50 -3.27
N GLY A 180 -15.22 -11.27 -3.59
CA GLY A 180 -16.52 -10.99 -4.18
C GLY A 180 -16.75 -11.74 -5.50
N PHE A 181 -15.74 -11.78 -6.38
CA PHE A 181 -15.80 -12.54 -7.63
C PHE A 181 -15.94 -14.04 -7.38
N ILE A 182 -15.14 -14.62 -6.47
CA ILE A 182 -15.27 -16.04 -6.11
C ILE A 182 -16.69 -16.34 -5.61
N TYR A 183 -17.19 -15.51 -4.70
CA TYR A 183 -18.52 -15.68 -4.12
C TYR A 183 -19.63 -15.65 -5.18
N ALA A 184 -19.57 -14.68 -6.09
CA ALA A 184 -20.54 -14.53 -7.17
C ALA A 184 -20.48 -15.68 -8.18
N LEU A 185 -19.27 -16.09 -8.59
CA LEU A 185 -19.06 -17.17 -9.56
C LEU A 185 -19.43 -18.55 -9.01
N LEU A 186 -19.38 -18.74 -7.69
CA LEU A 186 -19.90 -19.93 -7.01
C LEU A 186 -21.43 -19.93 -6.83
N GLY A 187 -22.12 -18.85 -7.21
CA GLY A 187 -23.57 -18.76 -7.12
C GLY A 187 -24.10 -18.42 -5.72
N ASN A 188 -23.38 -17.58 -4.97
CA ASN A 188 -23.73 -17.12 -3.62
C ASN A 188 -23.82 -18.24 -2.57
N PRO A 189 -22.72 -18.96 -2.30
CA PRO A 189 -22.70 -20.00 -1.28
C PRO A 189 -22.91 -19.42 0.13
N ASP A 190 -23.29 -20.27 1.10
CA ASP A 190 -23.34 -19.85 2.50
C ASP A 190 -21.95 -19.50 3.05
N ILE A 191 -20.91 -20.24 2.64
CA ILE A 191 -19.50 -19.99 2.93
C ILE A 191 -18.65 -20.56 1.80
N ILE A 192 -17.56 -19.89 1.45
CA ILE A 192 -16.58 -20.42 0.50
C ILE A 192 -15.73 -21.48 1.21
N THR A 193 -15.62 -22.67 0.61
CA THR A 193 -14.84 -23.80 1.12
C THR A 193 -13.53 -23.99 0.37
N SER A 194 -12.66 -24.88 0.86
CA SER A 194 -11.40 -25.21 0.19
C SER A 194 -11.66 -25.94 -1.13
N GLU A 195 -12.67 -26.81 -1.16
CA GLU A 195 -13.10 -27.61 -2.29
C GLU A 195 -13.65 -26.74 -3.42
N ASP A 196 -14.37 -25.67 -3.07
CA ASP A 196 -14.86 -24.69 -4.04
C ASP A 196 -13.72 -24.05 -4.83
N LEU A 197 -12.60 -23.73 -4.16
CA LEU A 197 -11.42 -23.12 -4.80
C LEU A 197 -10.70 -24.08 -5.76
N ASP A 198 -10.95 -25.39 -5.65
CA ASP A 198 -10.39 -26.40 -6.54
C ASP A 198 -11.32 -26.71 -7.73
N ASN A 199 -12.52 -26.11 -7.78
CA ASN A 199 -13.49 -26.31 -8.86
C ASN A 199 -12.95 -25.79 -10.21
N PRO A 200 -12.80 -26.65 -11.24
CA PRO A 200 -12.26 -26.25 -12.54
C PRO A 200 -13.06 -25.14 -13.24
N ALA A 201 -14.38 -25.11 -13.07
CA ALA A 201 -15.22 -24.07 -13.67
C ALA A 201 -14.96 -22.70 -13.04
N LEU A 202 -14.88 -22.64 -11.70
CA LEU A 202 -14.50 -21.42 -10.98
C LEU A 202 -13.13 -20.92 -11.44
N LYS A 203 -12.14 -21.82 -11.54
CA LYS A 203 -10.80 -21.46 -12.00
C LYS A 203 -10.81 -20.83 -13.39
N GLN A 204 -11.56 -21.44 -14.33
CA GLN A 204 -11.69 -20.92 -15.69
C GLN A 204 -12.36 -19.54 -15.72
N ASP A 205 -13.47 -19.37 -14.99
CA ASP A 205 -14.21 -18.11 -14.95
C ASP A 205 -13.39 -16.99 -14.29
N LEU A 206 -12.63 -17.31 -13.23
CA LEU A 206 -11.71 -16.36 -12.59
C LEU A 206 -10.57 -15.96 -13.53
N THR A 207 -9.98 -16.91 -14.26
CA THR A 207 -8.95 -16.61 -15.26
C THR A 207 -9.52 -15.70 -16.36
N ASN A 208 -10.73 -15.98 -16.86
CA ASN A 208 -11.38 -15.16 -17.87
C ASN A 208 -11.70 -13.76 -17.34
N LEU A 209 -12.26 -13.65 -16.14
CA LEU A 209 -12.57 -12.36 -15.50
C LEU A 209 -11.29 -11.53 -15.30
N LEU A 210 -10.25 -12.12 -14.71
CA LEU A 210 -8.99 -11.43 -14.42
C LEU A 210 -8.15 -11.15 -15.67
N SER A 211 -8.45 -11.79 -16.81
CA SER A 211 -7.87 -11.42 -18.11
C SER A 211 -8.27 -10.00 -18.56
N GLY A 212 -9.38 -9.47 -18.03
CA GLY A 212 -9.81 -8.09 -18.25
C GLY A 212 -8.99 -7.03 -17.50
N VAL A 213 -8.12 -7.45 -16.56
CA VAL A 213 -7.26 -6.53 -15.80
C VAL A 213 -6.15 -6.00 -16.70
N GLU A 214 -6.18 -4.70 -16.99
CA GLU A 214 -5.18 -4.03 -17.81
C GLU A 214 -4.00 -3.50 -16.99
N ARG A 215 -4.29 -2.97 -15.79
CA ARG A 215 -3.29 -2.48 -14.82
C ARG A 215 -3.65 -2.91 -13.41
N SER A 216 -2.62 -3.21 -12.62
CA SER A 216 -2.73 -3.57 -11.21
C SER A 216 -1.98 -2.57 -10.34
N SER A 217 -2.50 -2.28 -9.15
CA SER A 217 -1.79 -1.45 -8.16
C SER A 217 -1.74 -2.08 -6.77
N GLY A 218 -0.70 -1.80 -6.00
CA GLY A 218 -0.68 -2.11 -4.56
C GLY A 218 -1.51 -1.14 -3.70
N SER A 219 -2.06 -0.05 -4.26
CA SER A 219 -2.76 0.99 -3.51
C SER A 219 -4.00 1.52 -4.21
N SER A 220 -5.10 1.62 -3.48
CA SER A 220 -6.41 2.08 -3.98
C SER A 220 -6.39 3.55 -4.42
N ASP A 221 -5.75 4.43 -3.64
CA ASP A 221 -5.60 5.84 -3.99
C ASP A 221 -4.73 6.02 -5.24
N TRP A 222 -3.62 5.31 -5.31
CA TRP A 222 -2.76 5.38 -6.50
C TRP A 222 -3.45 4.81 -7.74
N LEU A 223 -4.27 3.75 -7.60
CA LEU A 223 -5.06 3.24 -8.72
C LEU A 223 -6.00 4.31 -9.29
N LYS A 224 -6.63 5.12 -8.42
CA LYS A 224 -7.46 6.25 -8.83
C LYS A 224 -6.63 7.29 -9.58
N ASP A 225 -5.45 7.64 -9.08
CA ASP A 225 -4.57 8.61 -9.75
C ASP A 225 -4.08 8.09 -11.11
N LEU A 226 -3.70 6.81 -11.18
CA LEU A 226 -3.38 6.12 -12.44
C LEU A 226 -4.57 6.16 -13.40
N PHE A 227 -5.78 5.90 -12.89
CA PHE A 227 -6.99 5.94 -13.70
C PHE A 227 -7.20 7.33 -14.32
N LEU A 228 -7.05 8.40 -13.52
CA LEU A 228 -7.19 9.79 -13.96
C LEU A 228 -6.12 10.19 -14.99
N ALA A 229 -4.89 9.68 -14.86
CA ALA A 229 -3.77 9.94 -15.78
C ALA A 229 -3.83 9.07 -17.07
N GLY A 230 -4.60 7.98 -17.05
CA GLY A 230 -4.73 7.04 -18.15
C GLY A 230 -6.02 7.20 -18.95
N ASN A 231 -6.15 6.34 -19.96
CA ASN A 231 -7.37 6.19 -20.75
C ASN A 231 -7.89 4.77 -20.54
N PHE A 232 -8.46 4.53 -19.36
CA PHE A 232 -8.97 3.23 -18.96
C PHE A 232 -10.51 3.21 -19.02
N ASP A 233 -11.07 2.05 -19.29
CA ASP A 233 -12.52 1.86 -19.46
C ASP A 233 -13.26 1.82 -18.11
N ALA A 234 -12.66 1.16 -17.12
CA ALA A 234 -13.24 0.99 -15.80
C ALA A 234 -12.18 0.82 -14.70
N MET A 235 -12.58 1.07 -13.46
CA MET A 235 -11.79 0.86 -12.25
C MET A 235 -12.63 0.13 -11.21
N VAL A 236 -12.11 -0.98 -10.67
CA VAL A 236 -12.66 -1.63 -9.48
C VAL A 236 -12.02 -1.02 -8.25
N ASN A 237 -12.81 -0.29 -7.46
CA ASN A 237 -12.30 0.41 -6.28
C ASN A 237 -13.41 0.74 -5.28
N TYR A 238 -13.05 1.39 -4.18
CA TYR A 238 -14.02 1.93 -3.22
C TYR A 238 -14.96 2.95 -3.89
N GLU A 239 -16.24 2.90 -3.56
CA GLU A 239 -17.24 3.92 -3.90
C GLU A 239 -16.72 5.34 -3.61
N ALA A 240 -16.12 5.55 -2.42
CA ALA A 240 -15.56 6.85 -2.05
C ALA A 240 -14.48 7.34 -3.03
N LEU A 241 -13.70 6.44 -3.63
CA LEU A 241 -12.69 6.79 -4.62
C LEU A 241 -13.26 6.99 -6.02
N VAL A 242 -14.37 6.32 -6.37
CA VAL A 242 -15.13 6.62 -7.60
C VAL A 242 -15.77 8.01 -7.51
N ILE A 243 -16.36 8.35 -6.35
CA ILE A 243 -16.87 9.70 -6.07
C ILE A 243 -15.75 10.74 -6.21
N SER A 244 -14.60 10.49 -5.57
CA SER A 244 -13.44 11.39 -5.66
C SER A 244 -12.93 11.53 -7.09
N ALA A 245 -12.88 10.44 -7.87
CA ALA A 245 -12.49 10.48 -9.28
C ALA A 245 -13.46 11.34 -10.10
N ASN A 246 -14.77 11.16 -9.92
CA ASN A 246 -15.78 11.93 -10.64
C ASN A 246 -15.73 13.43 -10.33
N GLN A 247 -15.46 13.81 -9.09
CA GLN A 247 -15.25 15.22 -8.73
C GLN A 247 -14.07 15.83 -9.51
N THR A 248 -12.97 15.09 -9.66
CA THR A 248 -11.83 15.53 -10.48
C THR A 248 -12.20 15.58 -11.97
N LEU A 249 -12.83 14.53 -12.49
CA LEU A 249 -13.23 14.44 -13.91
C LEU A 249 -14.18 15.57 -14.31
N GLU A 250 -15.21 15.88 -13.51
CA GLU A 250 -16.11 17.01 -13.80
C GLU A 250 -15.39 18.36 -13.75
N LYS A 251 -14.50 18.56 -12.78
CA LYS A 251 -13.68 19.79 -12.69
C LYS A 251 -12.80 19.97 -13.93
N GLU A 252 -12.29 18.87 -14.47
CA GLU A 252 -11.52 18.82 -15.71
C GLU A 252 -12.39 18.78 -16.98
N LYS A 253 -13.73 18.80 -16.85
CA LYS A 253 -14.70 18.66 -17.95
C LYS A 253 -14.51 17.38 -18.78
N ARG A 254 -14.09 16.31 -18.12
CA ARG A 254 -13.95 14.97 -18.68
C ARG A 254 -15.18 14.14 -18.33
N GLU A 255 -15.37 13.08 -19.10
CA GLU A 255 -16.41 12.09 -18.83
C GLU A 255 -16.25 11.48 -17.43
N THR A 256 -17.35 11.38 -16.69
CA THR A 256 -17.41 10.74 -15.37
C THR A 256 -17.63 9.24 -15.46
N LEU A 257 -17.43 8.56 -14.34
CA LEU A 257 -17.74 7.16 -14.13
C LEU A 257 -19.17 6.99 -13.62
N TYR A 258 -19.80 5.90 -14.03
CA TYR A 258 -21.03 5.37 -13.46
C TYR A 258 -20.67 4.18 -12.57
N ALA A 259 -21.05 4.23 -11.30
CA ALA A 259 -20.81 3.18 -10.32
C ALA A 259 -21.80 2.03 -10.49
N ILE A 260 -21.28 0.83 -10.76
CA ILE A 260 -22.01 -0.41 -10.80
C ILE A 260 -21.73 -1.20 -9.52
N TYR A 261 -22.80 -1.61 -8.84
CA TYR A 261 -22.79 -2.44 -7.64
C TYR A 261 -23.26 -3.83 -8.05
N PRO A 262 -22.35 -4.79 -8.27
CA PRO A 262 -22.74 -6.16 -8.56
C PRO A 262 -23.72 -6.66 -7.49
N VAL A 263 -24.86 -7.22 -7.90
CA VAL A 263 -25.85 -7.73 -6.94
C VAL A 263 -25.42 -9.05 -6.29
N ASP A 264 -24.51 -9.76 -6.93
CA ASP A 264 -23.79 -10.91 -6.41
C ASP A 264 -22.34 -10.52 -6.08
N GLY A 265 -21.83 -10.96 -4.92
CA GLY A 265 -20.44 -10.72 -4.54
C GLY A 265 -20.08 -9.28 -4.15
N LEU A 266 -21.05 -8.43 -3.77
CA LEU A 266 -20.76 -7.10 -3.26
C LEU A 266 -19.99 -7.17 -1.94
N MET A 267 -18.84 -6.50 -1.90
CA MET A 267 -17.99 -6.41 -0.73
C MET A 267 -17.93 -4.99 -0.17
N ILE A 268 -17.67 -4.90 1.14
CA ILE A 268 -17.67 -3.65 1.88
C ILE A 268 -16.38 -3.51 2.68
N ALA A 269 -15.78 -2.33 2.62
CA ALA A 269 -14.78 -1.89 3.59
C ALA A 269 -15.46 -1.11 4.72
N ASP A 270 -15.42 -1.66 5.93
CA ASP A 270 -16.09 -1.15 7.13
C ASP A 270 -15.17 -0.34 8.05
N SER A 271 -13.89 -0.15 7.69
CA SER A 271 -12.89 0.65 8.41
C SER A 271 -13.01 0.60 9.95
N PRO A 272 -12.86 -0.58 10.58
CA PRO A 272 -13.09 -0.73 12.02
C PRO A 272 -11.93 -0.14 12.80
N LEU A 273 -12.22 0.69 13.80
CA LEU A 273 -11.25 1.12 14.79
C LEU A 273 -11.37 0.23 16.04
N GLY A 274 -10.26 -0.37 16.47
CA GLY A 274 -10.20 -1.24 17.65
C GLY A 274 -9.00 -0.97 18.55
N PHE A 275 -9.17 -1.17 19.86
CA PHE A 275 -8.12 -1.04 20.87
C PHE A 275 -7.35 -2.34 21.01
N ILE A 276 -6.02 -2.28 21.03
CA ILE A 276 -5.17 -3.46 21.24
C ILE A 276 -4.87 -3.59 22.74
N SER A 277 -5.57 -4.51 23.39
CA SER A 277 -5.30 -4.89 24.79
C SER A 277 -4.22 -5.95 24.88
N GLN A 278 -3.52 -6.04 26.01
CA GLN A 278 -2.51 -7.07 26.27
C GLN A 278 -1.46 -7.19 25.13
N ASN A 279 -1.00 -6.05 24.64
CA ASN A 279 -0.19 -5.93 23.43
C ASN A 279 1.29 -6.39 23.61
N GLY A 280 1.65 -6.92 24.78
CA GLY A 280 2.99 -7.45 25.06
C GLY A 280 4.07 -6.38 25.35
N VAL A 281 3.75 -5.09 25.23
CA VAL A 281 4.68 -4.00 25.54
C VAL A 281 4.86 -3.87 27.05
N LYS A 282 6.11 -3.98 27.52
CA LYS A 282 6.44 -3.85 28.95
C LYS A 282 6.21 -2.41 29.43
N ASN A 283 5.71 -2.27 30.67
CA ASN A 283 5.47 -0.98 31.33
C ASN A 283 4.49 -0.04 30.59
N ARG A 284 3.60 -0.58 29.75
CA ARG A 284 2.51 0.17 29.12
C ARG A 284 1.42 0.46 30.15
N ASP A 285 1.03 1.72 30.29
CA ASP A 285 -0.17 2.10 31.03
C ASP A 285 -1.42 1.82 30.18
N GLU A 286 -1.83 0.55 30.14
CA GLU A 286 -2.95 0.11 29.29
C GLU A 286 -4.24 0.88 29.59
N LYS A 287 -4.51 1.20 30.85
CA LYS A 287 -5.73 1.91 31.25
C LYS A 287 -5.75 3.33 30.69
N SER A 288 -4.66 4.09 30.83
CA SER A 288 -4.54 5.43 30.25
C SER A 288 -4.69 5.43 28.72
N LYS A 289 -4.10 4.41 28.06
CA LYS A 289 -4.23 4.23 26.60
C LYS A 289 -5.66 3.90 26.19
N GLU A 290 -6.34 3.02 26.91
CA GLU A 290 -7.72 2.62 26.63
C GLU A 290 -8.67 3.81 26.81
N GLU A 291 -8.52 4.60 27.89
CA GLU A 291 -9.32 5.81 28.11
C GLU A 291 -9.12 6.84 26.98
N SER A 292 -7.88 7.07 26.55
CA SER A 292 -7.56 7.97 25.45
C SER A 292 -8.10 7.44 24.11
N PHE A 293 -8.03 6.13 23.87
CA PHE A 293 -8.62 5.48 22.70
C PHE A 293 -10.13 5.64 22.66
N LEU A 294 -10.83 5.41 23.77
CA LEU A 294 -12.29 5.57 23.85
C LEU A 294 -12.70 7.04 23.62
N GLU A 295 -11.87 8.00 24.03
CA GLU A 295 -12.08 9.42 23.72
C GLU A 295 -11.97 9.68 22.20
N LEU A 296 -11.00 9.07 21.51
CA LEU A 296 -10.87 9.14 20.05
C LEU A 296 -12.05 8.47 19.35
N GLN A 297 -12.42 7.26 19.73
CA GLN A 297 -13.54 6.55 19.15
C GLN A 297 -14.83 7.35 19.31
N LYS A 298 -15.14 7.83 20.52
CA LYS A 298 -16.31 8.67 20.78
C LYS A 298 -16.31 9.94 19.94
N TYR A 299 -15.15 10.57 19.72
CA TYR A 299 -15.04 11.75 18.86
C TYR A 299 -15.38 11.41 17.41
N LEU A 300 -14.76 10.36 16.85
CA LEU A 300 -15.00 9.92 15.48
C LEU A 300 -16.46 9.55 15.23
N MET A 301 -17.13 8.97 16.22
CA MET A 301 -18.52 8.55 16.13
C MET A 301 -19.55 9.66 16.43
N SER A 302 -19.10 10.88 16.76
CA SER A 302 -20.03 12.00 16.97
C SER A 302 -20.68 12.43 15.65
N ASP A 303 -21.96 12.83 15.69
CA ASP A 303 -22.73 13.22 14.48
C ASP A 303 -22.00 14.25 13.62
N LYS A 304 -21.41 15.27 14.27
CA LYS A 304 -20.61 16.30 13.60
C LYS A 304 -19.45 15.69 12.83
N VAL A 305 -18.68 14.79 13.44
CA VAL A 305 -17.50 14.20 12.82
C VAL A 305 -17.89 13.16 11.77
N GLN A 306 -18.94 12.38 12.00
CA GLN A 306 -19.50 11.47 10.98
C GLN A 306 -19.97 12.26 9.74
N ALA A 307 -20.60 13.42 9.92
CA ALA A 307 -20.95 14.31 8.80
C ALA A 307 -19.72 14.87 8.07
N GLU A 308 -18.60 15.14 8.76
CA GLU A 308 -17.33 15.51 8.10
C GLU A 308 -16.71 14.32 7.35
N ILE A 309 -16.77 13.10 7.90
CA ILE A 309 -16.29 11.88 7.24
C ILE A 309 -17.05 11.64 5.93
N GLN A 310 -18.37 11.88 5.93
CA GLN A 310 -19.19 11.78 4.72
C GLN A 310 -18.76 12.72 3.59
N LYS A 311 -18.12 13.85 3.92
CA LYS A 311 -17.58 14.76 2.89
C LYS A 311 -16.47 14.14 2.04
N THR A 312 -15.90 13.03 2.51
CA THR A 312 -14.88 12.26 1.78
C THR A 312 -15.48 11.20 0.84
N GLY A 313 -16.81 11.17 0.66
CA GLY A 313 -17.52 10.15 -0.12
C GLY A 313 -17.71 8.82 0.62
N ARG A 314 -17.38 8.75 1.92
CA ARG A 314 -17.59 7.56 2.76
C ARG A 314 -18.96 7.58 3.41
N ARG A 315 -19.64 6.44 3.46
CA ARG A 315 -20.88 6.30 4.22
C ARG A 315 -20.57 6.21 5.71
N THR A 316 -21.53 6.57 6.55
CA THR A 316 -21.38 6.49 8.02
C THR A 316 -22.66 5.99 8.68
N GLY A 317 -22.53 5.14 9.70
CA GLY A 317 -23.65 4.65 10.50
C GLY A 317 -24.71 3.88 9.70
N TYR A 318 -25.78 3.48 10.40
CA TYR A 318 -26.96 2.83 9.82
C TYR A 318 -28.04 3.83 9.36
N SER A 319 -27.93 5.08 9.79
CA SER A 319 -28.84 6.19 9.45
C SER A 319 -28.64 6.71 8.01
N GLY A 320 -27.64 6.20 7.30
CA GLY A 320 -27.36 6.56 5.91
C GLY A 320 -26.62 7.90 5.77
N VAL A 321 -26.74 8.52 4.61
CA VAL A 321 -26.06 9.77 4.27
C VAL A 321 -26.83 10.97 4.83
N ASP A 322 -26.13 11.89 5.48
CA ASP A 322 -26.70 13.13 6.02
C ASP A 322 -27.28 13.98 4.88
N ALA A 323 -28.42 14.62 5.14
CA ALA A 323 -29.09 15.46 4.16
C ALA A 323 -28.16 16.57 3.59
N SER A 324 -27.26 17.12 4.41
CA SER A 324 -26.31 18.15 3.98
C SER A 324 -25.24 17.65 3.00
N ASN A 325 -25.00 16.34 2.96
CA ASN A 325 -23.95 15.71 2.16
C ASN A 325 -24.50 14.93 0.96
N LYS A 326 -25.82 14.94 0.71
CA LYS A 326 -26.43 14.23 -0.42
C LYS A 326 -25.86 14.62 -1.79
N ASN A 327 -25.40 15.86 -1.94
CA ASN A 327 -24.75 16.34 -3.16
C ASN A 327 -23.40 15.67 -3.46
N ILE A 328 -22.81 14.96 -2.50
CA ILE A 328 -21.57 14.20 -2.67
C ILE A 328 -21.87 12.79 -3.22
N PHE A 329 -23.02 12.23 -2.87
CA PHE A 329 -23.47 10.89 -3.25
C PHE A 329 -24.49 10.98 -4.39
N ARG A 330 -23.99 11.32 -5.57
CA ARG A 330 -24.79 11.66 -6.74
C ARG A 330 -25.37 10.44 -7.47
N ALA A 331 -26.70 10.38 -7.55
CA ALA A 331 -27.41 9.29 -8.23
C ALA A 331 -27.13 9.23 -9.74
N ASP A 332 -26.83 10.36 -10.38
CA ASP A 332 -26.44 10.40 -11.80
C ASP A 332 -25.05 9.77 -12.06
N TRP A 333 -24.22 9.63 -11.03
CA TRP A 333 -23.01 8.82 -11.07
C TRP A 333 -23.26 7.35 -10.70
N GLY A 334 -24.52 6.92 -10.60
CA GLY A 334 -24.91 5.59 -10.17
C GLY A 334 -24.83 5.36 -8.66
N ILE A 335 -24.51 6.38 -7.85
CA ILE A 335 -24.34 6.22 -6.40
C ILE A 335 -25.69 5.94 -5.72
N ASP A 336 -25.85 4.73 -5.19
CA ASP A 336 -27.08 4.28 -4.53
C ASP A 336 -26.92 4.17 -3.00
N THR A 337 -27.26 5.24 -2.29
CA THR A 337 -27.18 5.31 -0.83
C THR A 337 -28.26 4.49 -0.10
N ASN A 338 -29.30 4.05 -0.80
CA ASN A 338 -30.44 3.32 -0.23
C ASN A 338 -30.27 1.79 -0.38
N ARG A 339 -29.33 1.35 -1.22
CA ARG A 339 -29.02 -0.07 -1.39
C ARG A 339 -28.74 -0.74 -0.05
N ILE A 340 -29.44 -1.84 0.19
CA ILE A 340 -29.10 -2.76 1.28
C ILE A 340 -27.79 -3.43 0.88
N LEU A 341 -26.72 -3.12 1.61
CA LEU A 341 -25.43 -3.73 1.40
C LEU A 341 -25.44 -5.09 2.11
N SER A 342 -25.63 -6.17 1.36
CA SER A 342 -25.51 -7.53 1.89
C SER A 342 -24.02 -7.88 2.03
N THR A 343 -23.60 -8.21 3.24
CA THR A 343 -22.23 -8.68 3.49
C THR A 343 -22.17 -10.19 3.28
N ILE A 344 -21.23 -10.65 2.46
CA ILE A 344 -20.95 -12.08 2.33
C ILE A 344 -20.39 -12.63 3.65
N ASN A 345 -20.65 -13.92 3.92
CA ASN A 345 -19.97 -14.62 5.00
C ASN A 345 -18.52 -14.86 4.58
N MET A 346 -17.59 -14.36 5.40
CA MET A 346 -16.18 -14.50 5.08
C MET A 346 -15.72 -15.95 5.24
N PRO A 347 -14.85 -16.44 4.33
CA PRO A 347 -14.25 -17.76 4.47
C PRO A 347 -13.40 -17.82 5.74
N LYS A 348 -13.16 -19.06 6.21
CA LYS A 348 -12.17 -19.31 7.26
C LYS A 348 -10.79 -18.82 6.84
N SER A 349 -9.94 -18.46 7.80
CA SER A 349 -8.61 -17.89 7.56
C SER A 349 -7.74 -18.73 6.63
N ASP A 350 -7.75 -20.06 6.78
CA ASP A 350 -7.01 -20.98 5.92
C ASP A 350 -7.53 -20.98 4.47
N VAL A 351 -8.86 -20.95 4.29
CA VAL A 351 -9.50 -20.85 2.97
C VAL A 351 -9.23 -19.49 2.32
N LEU A 352 -9.26 -18.39 3.09
CA LEU A 352 -8.91 -17.06 2.60
C LEU A 352 -7.46 -17.01 2.11
N LEU A 353 -6.52 -17.51 2.90
CA LEU A 353 -5.10 -17.55 2.53
C LEU A 353 -4.86 -18.47 1.33
N LYS A 354 -5.60 -19.58 1.20
CA LYS A 354 -5.59 -20.43 -0.01
C LYS A 354 -6.05 -19.63 -1.24
N ALA A 355 -7.17 -18.91 -1.14
CA ALA A 355 -7.68 -18.09 -2.22
C ALA A 355 -6.68 -17.00 -2.66
N LEU A 356 -6.11 -16.27 -1.70
CA LEU A 356 -5.12 -15.21 -1.97
C LEU A 356 -3.82 -15.76 -2.57
N ASN A 357 -3.38 -16.95 -2.16
CA ASN A 357 -2.27 -17.63 -2.81
C ASN A 357 -2.59 -17.99 -4.26
N ALA A 358 -3.77 -18.55 -4.52
CA ALA A 358 -4.20 -18.92 -5.87
C ALA A 358 -4.29 -17.70 -6.81
N TYR A 359 -4.70 -16.53 -6.30
CA TYR A 359 -4.64 -15.29 -7.08
C TYR A 359 -3.22 -15.00 -7.59
N GLN A 360 -2.22 -15.12 -6.70
CA GLN A 360 -0.83 -14.82 -7.02
C GLN A 360 -0.19 -15.86 -7.94
N SER A 361 -0.51 -17.15 -7.76
CA SER A 361 0.15 -18.25 -8.48
C SER A 361 -0.56 -18.70 -9.76
N GLU A 362 -1.88 -18.56 -9.85
CA GLU A 362 -2.69 -19.18 -10.90
C GLU A 362 -3.45 -18.17 -11.76
N PHE A 363 -4.13 -17.19 -11.15
CA PHE A 363 -5.14 -16.41 -11.87
C PHE A 363 -4.71 -15.03 -12.36
N LYS A 364 -3.80 -14.36 -11.64
CA LYS A 364 -3.30 -13.05 -12.09
C LYS A 364 -2.56 -13.23 -13.42
N LYS A 365 -2.84 -12.34 -14.37
CA LYS A 365 -2.10 -12.27 -15.63
C LYS A 365 -0.59 -12.23 -15.37
N PRO A 366 0.20 -13.18 -15.92
CA PRO A 366 1.62 -13.30 -15.59
C PRO A 366 2.39 -12.01 -15.90
N GLY A 367 3.29 -11.64 -14.98
CA GLY A 367 4.19 -10.51 -15.20
C GLY A 367 5.30 -10.82 -16.21
N TYR A 368 5.73 -9.82 -16.95
CA TYR A 368 7.03 -9.80 -17.62
C TYR A 368 7.86 -8.67 -17.02
N ASN A 369 8.59 -8.98 -15.94
CA ASN A 369 9.29 -7.98 -15.15
C ASN A 369 10.76 -7.89 -15.58
N VAL A 370 11.22 -6.68 -15.89
CA VAL A 370 12.63 -6.41 -16.18
C VAL A 370 13.23 -5.61 -15.02
N TYR A 371 14.06 -6.25 -14.23
CA TYR A 371 14.82 -5.63 -13.14
C TYR A 371 16.08 -5.00 -13.74
N VAL A 372 16.14 -3.68 -13.74
CA VAL A 372 17.30 -2.89 -14.17
C VAL A 372 17.95 -2.34 -12.92
N LEU A 373 19.01 -3.01 -12.46
CA LEU A 373 19.59 -2.80 -11.13
C LEU A 373 21.00 -2.22 -11.24
N ASP A 374 21.19 -1.10 -10.56
CA ASP A 374 22.47 -0.40 -10.48
C ASP A 374 23.50 -1.20 -9.65
N PHE A 375 24.64 -1.47 -10.27
CA PHE A 375 25.84 -2.09 -9.72
C PHE A 375 27.06 -1.19 -10.00
N SER A 376 26.85 0.13 -10.01
CA SER A 376 27.92 1.11 -10.10
C SER A 376 28.77 1.19 -8.83
N GLY A 377 29.91 1.85 -8.90
CA GLY A 377 30.85 1.98 -7.78
C GLY A 377 30.26 2.64 -6.52
N SER A 378 29.24 3.50 -6.65
CA SER A 378 28.55 4.11 -5.49
C SER A 378 27.81 3.08 -4.65
N MET A 379 27.33 2.00 -5.27
CA MET A 379 26.64 0.91 -4.58
C MET A 379 27.56 0.07 -3.70
N SER A 380 28.89 0.27 -3.73
CA SER A 380 29.83 -0.54 -2.93
C SER A 380 29.60 -0.37 -1.42
N GLY A 381 29.68 -1.47 -0.66
CA GLY A 381 29.45 -1.47 0.79
C GLY A 381 27.97 -1.64 1.14
N ASP A 382 27.47 -0.79 2.04
CA ASP A 382 26.10 -0.88 2.59
C ASP A 382 25.02 -0.93 1.50
N GLY A 383 25.21 -0.19 0.40
CA GLY A 383 24.24 -0.16 -0.69
C GLY A 383 24.02 -1.52 -1.35
N HIS A 384 25.12 -2.20 -1.68
CA HIS A 384 25.10 -3.54 -2.23
C HIS A 384 24.55 -4.55 -1.23
N GLU A 385 24.93 -4.47 0.05
CA GLU A 385 24.39 -5.37 1.08
C GLU A 385 22.87 -5.24 1.22
N GLN A 386 22.34 -4.01 1.24
CA GLN A 386 20.90 -3.75 1.31
C GLN A 386 20.17 -4.22 0.05
N LEU A 387 20.74 -3.99 -1.14
CA LEU A 387 20.18 -4.48 -2.40
C LEU A 387 20.12 -6.01 -2.41
N MET A 388 21.20 -6.68 -2.02
CA MET A 388 21.27 -8.14 -1.98
C MET A 388 20.29 -8.73 -0.96
N ALA A 389 20.12 -8.09 0.20
CA ALA A 389 19.11 -8.48 1.18
C ALA A 389 17.67 -8.32 0.63
N ALA A 390 17.39 -7.21 -0.06
CA ALA A 390 16.09 -6.99 -0.69
C ALA A 390 15.78 -7.99 -1.81
N LEU A 391 16.77 -8.27 -2.68
CA LEU A 391 16.66 -9.31 -3.71
C LEU A 391 16.44 -10.69 -3.11
N GLU A 392 17.11 -11.04 -2.00
CA GLU A 392 16.87 -12.33 -1.33
C GLU A 392 15.41 -12.50 -0.90
N GLN A 393 14.78 -11.43 -0.37
CA GLN A 393 13.39 -11.48 0.08
C GLN A 393 12.39 -11.73 -1.05
N VAL A 394 12.66 -11.24 -2.26
CA VAL A 394 11.74 -11.35 -3.41
C VAL A 394 12.08 -12.50 -4.37
N MET A 395 13.34 -12.92 -4.44
CA MET A 395 13.80 -13.95 -5.38
C MET A 395 13.84 -15.35 -4.76
N LYS A 396 14.06 -15.46 -3.44
CA LYS A 396 14.12 -16.76 -2.76
C LYS A 396 12.71 -17.27 -2.50
N ARG A 397 12.36 -18.44 -3.03
CA ARG A 397 10.99 -18.95 -3.08
C ARG A 397 10.32 -18.96 -1.70
N ASP A 398 11.02 -19.46 -0.68
CA ASP A 398 10.44 -19.62 0.66
C ASP A 398 10.23 -18.28 1.38
N LEU A 399 11.04 -17.25 1.08
CA LEU A 399 10.87 -15.90 1.65
C LEU A 399 9.81 -15.11 0.90
N ALA A 400 9.79 -15.23 -0.44
CA ALA A 400 8.80 -14.58 -1.28
C ALA A 400 7.39 -15.12 -0.98
N ALA A 401 7.24 -16.46 -0.84
CA ALA A 401 5.97 -17.11 -0.51
C ALA A 401 5.41 -16.65 0.83
N LYS A 402 6.26 -16.49 1.86
CA LYS A 402 5.85 -15.94 3.16
C LYS A 402 5.22 -14.55 3.06
N ASN A 403 5.54 -13.79 2.01
CA ASN A 403 5.07 -12.44 1.80
C ASN A 403 4.05 -12.30 0.65
N PHE A 404 3.60 -13.39 0.01
CA PHE A 404 2.78 -13.38 -1.22
C PHE A 404 3.45 -12.64 -2.40
N LEU A 405 4.78 -12.78 -2.53
CA LEU A 405 5.59 -12.12 -3.57
C LEU A 405 6.12 -13.08 -4.62
N GLN A 406 5.88 -14.38 -4.44
CA GLN A 406 6.39 -15.43 -5.32
C GLN A 406 5.98 -15.17 -6.78
N ALA A 407 6.93 -15.40 -7.69
CA ALA A 407 6.65 -15.40 -9.12
C ALA A 407 5.73 -16.58 -9.46
N SER A 408 4.69 -16.33 -10.25
CA SER A 408 3.84 -17.41 -10.78
C SER A 408 4.64 -18.27 -11.77
N ASP A 409 4.21 -19.52 -11.99
CA ASP A 409 4.95 -20.46 -12.85
C ASP A 409 5.13 -19.97 -14.30
N ASN A 410 4.25 -19.08 -14.75
CA ASN A 410 4.30 -18.48 -16.06
C ASN A 410 4.93 -17.07 -16.09
N GLU A 411 5.28 -16.50 -14.94
CA GLU A 411 5.93 -15.19 -14.86
C GLU A 411 7.34 -15.22 -15.45
N ILE A 412 7.67 -14.21 -16.26
CA ILE A 412 9.01 -14.03 -16.79
C ILE A 412 9.69 -12.91 -16.02
N ASN A 413 10.86 -13.21 -15.46
CA ASN A 413 11.69 -12.24 -14.77
C ASN A 413 13.06 -12.16 -15.44
N ARG A 414 13.40 -10.97 -15.93
CA ARG A 414 14.71 -10.67 -16.50
C ARG A 414 15.46 -9.73 -15.59
N VAL A 415 16.68 -10.08 -15.21
CA VAL A 415 17.54 -9.25 -14.39
C VAL A 415 18.71 -8.76 -15.23
N ILE A 416 18.82 -7.44 -15.31
CA ILE A 416 19.88 -6.69 -15.97
C ILE A 416 20.63 -5.92 -14.87
N LEU A 417 21.90 -6.28 -14.64
CA LEU A 417 22.78 -5.51 -13.75
C LEU A 417 23.67 -4.64 -14.62
N PHE A 418 23.82 -3.38 -14.25
CA PHE A 418 24.60 -2.43 -15.04
C PHE A 418 25.54 -1.59 -14.17
N ASN A 419 26.60 -1.12 -14.81
CA ASN A 419 27.48 -0.06 -14.35
C ASN A 419 27.75 0.91 -15.51
N ASP A 420 29.01 1.09 -15.97
CA ASP A 420 29.31 1.78 -17.24
C ASP A 420 28.78 1.02 -18.46
N SER A 421 28.43 -0.26 -18.30
CA SER A 421 27.89 -1.16 -19.29
C SER A 421 27.01 -2.23 -18.64
N ILE A 422 26.41 -3.12 -19.43
CA ILE A 422 25.64 -4.25 -18.89
C ILE A 422 26.60 -5.37 -18.53
N ILE A 423 26.65 -5.72 -17.25
CA ILE A 423 27.56 -6.74 -16.71
C ILE A 423 26.87 -8.08 -16.43
N PHE A 424 25.54 -8.08 -16.41
CA PHE A 424 24.74 -9.28 -16.22
C PHE A 424 23.39 -9.12 -16.91
N ASP A 425 22.96 -10.14 -17.63
CA ASP A 425 21.65 -10.19 -18.30
C ASP A 425 21.17 -11.64 -18.31
N LYS A 426 20.19 -11.96 -17.47
CA LYS A 426 19.58 -13.29 -17.40
C LYS A 426 18.07 -13.21 -17.28
N THR A 427 17.40 -14.06 -18.04
CA THR A 427 15.95 -14.28 -17.97
C THR A 427 15.67 -15.60 -17.28
N SER A 428 14.58 -15.63 -16.51
CA SER A 428 14.07 -16.79 -15.78
C SER A 428 12.56 -16.87 -15.94
N LYS A 429 12.03 -18.10 -15.94
CA LYS A 429 10.60 -18.38 -15.88
C LYS A 429 10.23 -19.04 -14.55
N GLY A 430 9.26 -18.46 -13.86
CA GLY A 430 8.75 -18.96 -12.59
C GLY A 430 9.72 -18.81 -11.41
N SER A 431 9.23 -19.17 -10.22
CA SER A 431 9.93 -18.94 -8.94
C SER A 431 11.27 -19.70 -8.83
N LYS A 432 11.34 -20.93 -9.34
CA LYS A 432 12.55 -21.76 -9.24
C LYS A 432 13.73 -21.16 -10.01
N GLU A 433 13.54 -20.85 -11.29
CA GLU A 433 14.62 -20.27 -12.11
C GLU A 433 15.00 -18.88 -11.62
N PHE A 434 14.05 -18.13 -11.04
CA PHE A 434 14.33 -16.81 -10.48
C PHE A 434 15.27 -16.90 -9.27
N GLU A 435 15.08 -17.89 -8.39
CA GLU A 435 16.01 -18.19 -7.29
C GLU A 435 17.39 -18.62 -7.81
N ASP A 436 17.45 -19.41 -8.90
CA ASP A 436 18.72 -19.80 -9.54
C ASP A 436 19.48 -18.58 -10.11
N VAL A 437 18.75 -17.58 -10.63
CA VAL A 437 19.33 -16.31 -11.07
C VAL A 437 19.91 -15.54 -9.89
N PHE A 438 19.23 -15.50 -8.74
CA PHE A 438 19.76 -14.87 -7.52
C PHE A 438 21.09 -15.49 -7.08
N GLY A 439 21.22 -16.83 -7.17
CA GLY A 439 22.48 -17.54 -6.93
C GLY A 439 23.66 -17.05 -7.78
N LYS A 440 23.39 -16.55 -9.00
CA LYS A 440 24.40 -16.00 -9.91
C LYS A 440 24.69 -14.53 -9.61
N ILE A 441 23.67 -13.74 -9.26
CA ILE A 441 23.81 -12.32 -8.90
C ILE A 441 24.79 -12.14 -7.73
N LYS A 442 24.76 -13.05 -6.73
CA LYS A 442 25.68 -13.05 -5.58
C LYS A 442 27.18 -13.08 -5.93
N LYS A 443 27.54 -13.36 -7.18
CA LYS A 443 28.93 -13.42 -7.66
C LYS A 443 29.35 -12.17 -8.45
N VAL A 444 28.43 -11.22 -8.62
CA VAL A 444 28.64 -9.95 -9.31
C VAL A 444 28.85 -8.87 -8.26
N PHE A 445 29.87 -8.05 -8.45
CA PHE A 445 30.23 -6.98 -7.51
C PHE A 445 30.10 -5.61 -8.17
N PRO A 446 29.75 -4.55 -7.42
CA PRO A 446 29.64 -3.22 -7.97
C PRO A 446 30.99 -2.67 -8.46
N GLN A 447 30.99 -1.98 -9.60
CA GLN A 447 32.20 -1.43 -10.24
C GLN A 447 31.86 -0.20 -11.10
N ASN A 448 32.76 0.79 -11.20
CA ASN A 448 32.73 1.87 -12.22
C ASN A 448 31.40 2.64 -12.36
N GLY A 449 31.12 3.23 -13.54
CA GLY A 449 30.07 4.22 -13.80
C GLY A 449 28.63 3.73 -13.71
N THR A 450 27.68 4.54 -14.21
CA THR A 450 26.23 4.43 -14.03
C THR A 450 25.52 4.78 -15.35
N ALA A 451 25.36 3.79 -16.23
CA ALA A 451 24.71 3.88 -17.55
C ALA A 451 23.21 3.57 -17.47
N LEU A 452 22.51 4.33 -16.63
CA LEU A 452 21.09 4.13 -16.28
C LEU A 452 20.18 4.21 -17.51
N TYR A 453 20.28 5.31 -18.27
CA TYR A 453 19.37 5.58 -19.39
C TYR A 453 19.61 4.62 -20.55
N THR A 454 20.87 4.36 -20.91
CA THR A 454 21.24 3.40 -21.96
C THR A 454 20.70 2.00 -21.65
N THR A 455 20.84 1.55 -20.40
CA THR A 455 20.35 0.22 -19.98
C THR A 455 18.83 0.16 -20.01
N THR A 456 18.15 1.23 -19.58
CA THR A 456 16.68 1.31 -19.60
C THR A 456 16.12 1.33 -21.03
N ILE A 457 16.76 2.05 -21.96
CA ILE A 457 16.40 2.04 -23.38
C ILE A 457 16.51 0.63 -23.98
N LYS A 458 17.60 -0.09 -23.67
CA LYS A 458 17.75 -1.49 -24.12
C LYS A 458 16.65 -2.38 -23.54
N ALA A 459 16.34 -2.24 -22.25
CA ALA A 459 15.26 -3.00 -21.61
C ALA A 459 13.91 -2.77 -22.30
N LEU A 460 13.56 -1.51 -22.60
CA LEU A 460 12.36 -1.15 -23.37
C LEU A 460 12.38 -1.74 -24.78
N ASN A 461 13.51 -1.64 -25.49
CA ASN A 461 13.62 -2.15 -26.85
C ASN A 461 13.39 -3.67 -26.91
N ASP A 462 13.91 -4.42 -25.94
CA ASP A 462 13.76 -5.86 -25.89
C ASP A 462 12.29 -6.28 -25.60
N LEU A 463 11.52 -5.44 -24.89
CA LEU A 463 10.09 -5.65 -24.64
C LEU A 463 9.22 -5.54 -25.89
N LYS A 464 9.71 -4.97 -27.00
CA LYS A 464 8.97 -4.93 -28.28
C LYS A 464 8.62 -6.32 -28.82
N SER A 465 9.36 -7.34 -28.40
CA SER A 465 9.16 -8.74 -28.81
C SER A 465 8.13 -9.50 -27.94
N VAL A 466 7.64 -8.87 -26.86
CA VAL A 466 6.75 -9.52 -25.88
C VAL A 466 5.29 -9.31 -26.26
N ASP A 467 4.50 -10.38 -26.20
CA ASP A 467 3.05 -10.32 -26.38
C ASP A 467 2.36 -9.77 -25.12
N PHE A 468 1.99 -8.49 -25.14
CA PHE A 468 1.30 -7.82 -24.04
C PHE A 468 -0.13 -8.31 -23.84
N SER A 469 -0.69 -9.15 -24.73
CA SER A 469 -1.97 -9.80 -24.48
C SER A 469 -1.81 -10.94 -23.46
N GLN A 470 -0.65 -11.60 -23.44
CA GLN A 470 -0.33 -12.72 -22.53
C GLN A 470 0.34 -12.25 -21.23
N TYR A 471 1.16 -11.20 -21.32
CA TYR A 471 1.95 -10.71 -20.20
C TYR A 471 1.59 -9.29 -19.80
N SER A 472 1.77 -8.98 -18.52
CA SER A 472 1.72 -7.62 -18.01
C SER A 472 3.16 -7.13 -17.81
N PRO A 473 3.73 -6.36 -18.75
CA PRO A 473 5.14 -5.97 -18.73
C PRO A 473 5.39 -4.83 -17.74
N ALA A 474 6.54 -4.84 -17.06
CA ALA A 474 6.98 -3.73 -16.22
C ALA A 474 8.52 -3.67 -16.16
N ILE A 475 9.06 -2.46 -16.02
CA ILE A 475 10.48 -2.24 -15.72
C ILE A 475 10.59 -1.80 -14.26
N LEU A 476 11.46 -2.46 -13.49
CA LEU A 476 11.80 -2.12 -12.12
C LEU A 476 13.21 -1.54 -12.15
N LEU A 477 13.31 -0.22 -12.05
CA LEU A 477 14.55 0.54 -12.14
C LEU A 477 15.05 0.90 -10.75
N LEU A 478 16.25 0.48 -10.38
CA LEU A 478 16.87 0.87 -9.12
C LEU A 478 18.22 1.52 -9.40
N THR A 479 18.48 2.65 -8.75
CA THR A 479 19.77 3.37 -8.80
C THR A 479 19.99 4.16 -7.52
N ASP A 480 21.26 4.31 -7.13
CA ASP A 480 21.69 5.18 -6.03
C ASP A 480 22.48 6.41 -6.48
N GLY A 481 22.72 6.53 -7.79
CA GLY A 481 23.69 7.44 -8.36
C GLY A 481 23.13 8.22 -9.55
N LYS A 482 23.79 9.34 -9.85
CA LYS A 482 23.48 10.13 -11.03
C LYS A 482 24.03 9.45 -12.27
N ASN A 483 23.22 9.39 -13.32
CA ASN A 483 23.65 8.84 -14.59
C ASN A 483 24.90 9.57 -15.11
N ASN A 484 25.93 8.80 -15.47
CA ASN A 484 27.13 9.30 -16.14
C ASN A 484 27.40 8.56 -17.47
N GLY A 485 26.40 7.81 -17.95
CA GLY A 485 26.40 7.18 -19.27
C GLY A 485 26.15 8.17 -20.41
N ILE A 486 26.14 7.64 -21.63
CA ILE A 486 26.04 8.42 -22.87
C ILE A 486 24.64 9.01 -23.07
N ASP A 487 23.60 8.22 -22.80
CA ASP A 487 22.21 8.66 -22.95
C ASP A 487 21.78 9.51 -21.76
N SER A 488 20.84 10.43 -22.03
CA SER A 488 20.21 11.30 -21.04
C SER A 488 18.74 10.92 -20.78
N LEU A 489 18.13 11.52 -19.75
CA LEU A 489 16.69 11.42 -19.49
C LEU A 489 15.85 11.82 -20.72
N ARG A 490 16.32 12.81 -21.47
CA ARG A 490 15.65 13.27 -22.70
C ARG A 490 15.65 12.19 -23.78
N ASP A 491 16.76 11.46 -23.90
CA ASP A 491 16.89 10.37 -24.89
C ASP A 491 15.98 9.19 -24.52
N LEU A 492 15.92 8.84 -23.22
CA LEU A 492 14.99 7.83 -22.73
C LEU A 492 13.53 8.24 -22.98
N LYS A 493 13.14 9.47 -22.61
CA LYS A 493 11.78 9.98 -22.82
C LYS A 493 11.41 9.97 -24.30
N ARG A 494 12.29 10.49 -25.16
CA ARG A 494 12.08 10.49 -26.61
C ARG A 494 11.94 9.07 -27.15
N PHE A 495 12.81 8.14 -26.75
CA PHE A 495 12.70 6.74 -27.15
C PHE A 495 11.37 6.11 -26.69
N TYR A 496 10.92 6.43 -25.48
CA TYR A 496 9.65 5.96 -24.94
C TYR A 496 8.46 6.43 -25.78
N GLU A 497 8.39 7.73 -26.05
CA GLU A 497 7.30 8.39 -26.78
C GLU A 497 7.31 8.04 -28.28
N ASP A 498 8.48 8.10 -28.95
CA ASP A 498 8.63 7.84 -30.40
C ASP A 498 8.23 6.40 -30.78
N ASN A 499 8.32 5.45 -29.83
CA ASN A 499 7.95 4.06 -30.03
C ASN A 499 6.55 3.72 -29.46
N GLY A 500 5.83 4.70 -28.91
CA GLY A 500 4.47 4.50 -28.39
C GLY A 500 4.38 3.48 -27.26
N PHE A 501 5.42 3.36 -26.42
CA PHE A 501 5.40 2.41 -25.32
C PHE A 501 4.31 2.74 -24.30
N SER A 502 3.74 1.69 -23.71
CA SER A 502 2.81 1.77 -22.58
C SER A 502 3.31 1.02 -21.35
N VAL A 503 4.60 0.64 -21.35
CA VAL A 503 5.23 -0.14 -20.29
C VAL A 503 5.56 0.79 -19.12
N PRO A 504 5.11 0.51 -17.89
CA PRO A 504 5.46 1.30 -16.72
C PRO A 504 6.89 1.04 -16.27
N ILE A 505 7.57 2.13 -15.88
CA ILE A 505 8.92 2.10 -15.32
C ILE A 505 8.82 2.51 -13.85
N PHE A 506 8.77 1.52 -12.96
CA PHE A 506 8.75 1.73 -11.52
C PHE A 506 10.16 1.96 -11.01
N SER A 507 10.40 3.13 -10.44
CA SER A 507 11.71 3.48 -9.89
C SER A 507 11.76 3.23 -8.38
N ILE A 508 12.85 2.68 -7.88
CA ILE A 508 13.14 2.56 -6.45
C ILE A 508 14.27 3.54 -6.13
N LEU A 509 13.94 4.58 -5.35
CA LEU A 509 14.93 5.53 -4.84
C LEU A 509 15.77 4.87 -3.78
N PHE A 510 17.08 4.99 -3.94
CA PHE A 510 18.06 4.48 -3.01
C PHE A 510 19.23 5.47 -2.91
N GLY A 511 19.94 5.49 -1.78
CA GLY A 511 21.08 6.38 -1.57
C GLY A 511 20.82 7.86 -1.95
N ASP A 512 21.73 8.42 -2.76
CA ASP A 512 21.76 9.82 -3.21
C ASP A 512 21.17 10.01 -4.64
N ALA A 513 20.27 9.11 -5.05
CA ALA A 513 19.61 9.19 -6.36
C ALA A 513 18.86 10.51 -6.56
N ASP A 514 18.72 10.94 -7.82
CA ASP A 514 18.04 12.19 -8.17
C ASP A 514 16.51 11.98 -8.19
N ASP A 515 15.85 12.39 -7.09
CA ASP A 515 14.39 12.30 -6.91
C ASP A 515 13.63 12.87 -8.14
N GLN A 516 14.08 13.99 -8.72
CA GLN A 516 13.39 14.65 -9.82
C GLN A 516 13.50 13.89 -11.15
N GLU A 517 14.63 13.22 -11.40
CA GLU A 517 14.80 12.42 -12.62
C GLU A 517 13.93 11.15 -12.56
N LEU A 518 13.92 10.46 -11.42
CA LEU A 518 13.10 9.24 -11.27
C LEU A 518 11.59 9.56 -11.27
N GLU A 519 11.18 10.70 -10.69
CA GLU A 519 9.79 11.16 -10.78
C GLU A 519 9.37 11.44 -12.22
N GLN A 520 10.22 12.07 -13.04
CA GLN A 520 9.92 12.28 -14.46
C GLN A 520 9.79 10.97 -15.23
N ILE A 521 10.65 9.97 -14.95
CA ILE A 521 10.54 8.63 -15.54
C ILE A 521 9.21 7.97 -15.18
N ALA A 522 8.83 8.03 -13.90
CA ALA A 522 7.59 7.47 -13.43
C ALA A 522 6.37 8.18 -14.05
N GLU A 523 6.42 9.50 -14.20
CA GLU A 523 5.32 10.29 -14.76
C GLU A 523 5.04 9.95 -16.23
N PHE A 524 6.04 10.03 -17.11
CA PHE A 524 5.80 9.76 -18.53
C PHE A 524 5.46 8.29 -18.81
N SER A 525 5.89 7.37 -17.95
CA SER A 525 5.60 5.94 -18.07
C SER A 525 4.35 5.49 -17.29
N LYS A 526 3.61 6.41 -16.65
CA LYS A 526 2.41 6.10 -15.84
C LYS A 526 2.71 5.05 -14.76
N ALA A 527 3.79 5.27 -14.04
CA ALA A 527 4.32 4.45 -12.97
C ALA A 527 4.48 5.27 -11.67
N ARG A 528 5.25 4.75 -10.72
CA ARG A 528 5.46 5.37 -9.41
C ARG A 528 6.89 5.18 -8.95
N VAL A 529 7.38 6.15 -8.18
CA VAL A 529 8.62 6.05 -7.42
C VAL A 529 8.35 5.47 -6.02
N PHE A 530 9.19 4.53 -5.59
CA PHE A 530 9.17 3.93 -4.26
C PHE A 530 10.42 4.36 -3.50
N ASP A 531 10.24 4.95 -2.32
CA ASP A 531 11.37 5.39 -1.49
C ASP A 531 11.94 4.22 -0.68
N GLY A 532 13.10 3.72 -1.10
CA GLY A 532 13.84 2.64 -0.45
C GLY A 532 14.89 3.13 0.56
N ARG A 533 15.08 4.44 0.77
CA ARG A 533 16.13 4.98 1.65
C ARG A 533 15.95 4.59 3.11
N LYS A 534 14.70 4.43 3.56
CA LYS A 534 14.38 3.94 4.92
C LYS A 534 14.33 2.42 5.01
N ASP A 535 13.78 1.78 3.99
CA ASP A 535 13.52 0.34 3.97
C ASP A 535 13.41 -0.17 2.53
N LEU A 536 14.57 -0.54 1.98
CA LEU A 536 14.65 -1.04 0.60
C LEU A 536 13.88 -2.34 0.42
N ILE A 537 13.86 -3.21 1.43
CA ILE A 537 13.10 -4.46 1.40
C ILE A 537 11.63 -4.14 1.17
N ASN A 538 11.03 -3.26 1.98
CA ASN A 538 9.62 -2.91 1.84
C ASN A 538 9.31 -2.18 0.53
N ALA A 539 10.24 -1.39 -0.02
CA ALA A 539 10.08 -0.81 -1.36
C ALA A 539 9.97 -1.89 -2.45
N PHE A 540 10.85 -2.90 -2.43
CA PHE A 540 10.78 -4.05 -3.34
C PHE A 540 9.51 -4.87 -3.17
N LYS A 541 9.08 -5.14 -1.93
CA LYS A 541 7.81 -5.83 -1.66
C LYS A 541 6.64 -5.06 -2.25
N SER A 542 6.62 -3.74 -2.04
CA SER A 542 5.55 -2.86 -2.50
C SER A 542 5.43 -2.86 -4.01
N VAL A 543 6.56 -2.71 -4.73
CA VAL A 543 6.62 -2.68 -6.21
C VAL A 543 5.95 -3.90 -6.85
N ARG A 544 6.09 -5.10 -6.27
CA ARG A 544 5.51 -6.34 -6.81
C ARG A 544 3.98 -6.32 -6.88
N GLY A 545 3.32 -5.44 -6.11
CA GLY A 545 1.88 -5.20 -6.19
C GLY A 545 1.43 -4.39 -7.41
N TYR A 546 2.36 -3.76 -8.12
CA TYR A 546 2.09 -2.84 -9.21
C TYR A 546 2.46 -3.49 -10.54
N ASN A 547 1.59 -3.28 -11.52
CA ASN A 547 1.84 -3.61 -12.92
C ASN A 547 1.12 -2.59 -13.77
#